data_AF-A0A957UE24-F1
#
_entry.id   AF-A0A957UE24-F1
#
_cell.length_a   1.000
_cell.length_b   1.000
_cell.length_c   1.000
_cell.angle_alpha   90.00
_cell.angle_beta   90.00
_cell.angle_gamma   90.00
#
_symmetry.space_group_name_H-M   'P 1'
#
loop_
_entity.id
_entity.type
_entity.pdbx_description
1 polymer ?
#
loop_
_entity_poly.entity_id
_entity_poly.type
_entity_poly.pdbx_seq_one_letter_code
_entity_poly.pdbx_strand_id
1 'polypeptide(L)'
;MRLGLMVGYSGSTMSLPMEMIKEADRLGYYAVWTAEAYGSDAVVPLAWIGAQTQQIKLGTAILQMPARTPANTAMTAMTLDQLSGGRMLLGLGLSGPQVVEGWHGVAYGKPLGKTREYVSIVRAIFAREAPLVHDGDHYQIPYQGSDATGLGKPLKSILHGRRDLPIYLAAIGPKNVELSAEIADGWLPIIFSPAHYDEAYAAQVEAGFAKAGGGKSLTGFDIAPSVPVVLGDDVDACRASVKPFLALYIGGMGARGRNFYHDLACRYGFQAAADRVQDLYLAGDKNAATAAIPDELVDAVALCGPKARIAEQLEAWQASPITTLNMTTFDPAAVRVMAELVMGADAGRPDRTISIPDAPAPAPAGPTPASIFERMAARVAADPTLPAKVNAIFQFDLTGEQSGSWVVDMKGAGEVRTGTAANPDCTIAMSEADFVALAMGKLNPMAAFSSGKLKITGNPMTAMKLQGLFA
;
A
#
# COMPACT_ATOMS: atom_id res chain seq x y z
N MET A 1 -10.76 -13.22 -1.32
CA MET A 1 -10.46 -12.24 -2.39
C MET A 1 -11.70 -11.43 -2.76
N ARG A 2 -11.53 -10.14 -3.10
CA ARG A 2 -12.57 -9.22 -3.58
C ARG A 2 -12.52 -9.09 -5.11
N LEU A 3 -13.61 -8.62 -5.73
CA LEU A 3 -13.65 -8.29 -7.15
C LEU A 3 -13.81 -6.78 -7.34
N GLY A 4 -13.00 -6.21 -8.22
CA GLY A 4 -13.22 -4.86 -8.76
C GLY A 4 -13.42 -4.90 -10.26
N LEU A 5 -13.96 -3.82 -10.83
CA LEU A 5 -14.18 -3.66 -12.26
C LEU A 5 -13.33 -2.50 -12.78
N MET A 6 -12.42 -2.76 -13.71
CA MET A 6 -11.60 -1.75 -14.37
C MET A 6 -12.27 -1.28 -15.66
N VAL A 7 -12.75 -0.04 -15.68
CA VAL A 7 -13.36 0.56 -16.89
C VAL A 7 -12.38 1.44 -17.67
N GLY A 8 -11.20 1.72 -17.09
CA GLY A 8 -10.08 2.37 -17.78
C GLY A 8 -10.34 3.83 -18.13
N TYR A 9 -9.66 4.30 -19.18
CA TYR A 9 -9.79 5.65 -19.76
C TYR A 9 -10.49 5.58 -21.12
N SER A 10 -11.05 6.70 -21.57
CA SER A 10 -11.80 6.75 -22.84
C SER A 10 -10.91 6.62 -24.08
N GLY A 11 -11.50 6.12 -25.17
CA GLY A 11 -10.96 6.29 -26.52
C GLY A 11 -11.17 7.72 -27.05
N SER A 12 -11.43 7.85 -28.36
CA SER A 12 -11.74 9.14 -29.00
C SER A 12 -13.06 9.75 -28.54
N THR A 13 -13.96 8.94 -27.96
CA THR A 13 -15.22 9.37 -27.37
C THR A 13 -15.35 8.79 -25.96
N MET A 14 -15.92 9.58 -25.04
CA MET A 14 -16.23 9.12 -23.69
C MET A 14 -17.52 8.30 -23.69
N SER A 15 -17.41 7.04 -23.28
CA SER A 15 -18.56 6.17 -23.01
C SER A 15 -18.25 5.29 -21.82
N LEU A 16 -19.27 5.01 -21.00
CA LEU A 16 -19.16 4.16 -19.83
C LEU A 16 -20.13 2.98 -19.99
N PRO A 17 -19.69 1.74 -19.70
CA PRO A 17 -20.56 0.57 -19.76
C PRO A 17 -21.47 0.52 -18.53
N MET A 18 -22.37 1.51 -18.39
CA MET A 18 -23.15 1.75 -17.18
C MET A 18 -23.99 0.55 -16.75
N GLU A 19 -24.53 -0.22 -17.69
CA GLU A 19 -25.31 -1.42 -17.35
C GLU A 19 -24.43 -2.52 -16.75
N MET A 20 -23.19 -2.68 -17.24
CA MET A 20 -22.22 -3.61 -16.64
C MET A 20 -21.76 -3.12 -15.25
N ILE A 21 -21.59 -1.81 -15.08
CA ILE A 21 -21.21 -1.21 -13.78
C ILE A 21 -22.34 -1.38 -12.75
N LYS A 22 -23.59 -1.12 -13.13
CA LYS A 22 -24.76 -1.36 -12.25
C LYS A 22 -24.93 -2.84 -11.92
N GLU A 23 -24.64 -3.73 -12.85
CA GLU A 23 -24.65 -5.16 -12.58
C GLU A 23 -23.55 -5.55 -11.59
N ALA A 24 -22.33 -5.00 -11.72
CA ALA A 24 -21.26 -5.20 -10.75
C ALA A 24 -21.65 -4.67 -9.35
N ASP A 25 -22.24 -3.48 -9.27
CA ASP A 25 -22.79 -2.90 -8.03
C ASP A 25 -23.84 -3.82 -7.41
N ARG A 26 -24.81 -4.30 -8.21
CA ARG A 26 -25.85 -5.23 -7.78
C ARG A 26 -25.28 -6.57 -7.31
N LEU A 27 -24.23 -7.08 -7.95
CA LEU A 27 -23.59 -8.35 -7.60
C LEU A 27 -22.68 -8.26 -6.37
N GLY A 28 -22.35 -7.04 -5.91
CA GLY A 28 -21.50 -6.82 -4.74
C GLY A 28 -20.01 -6.70 -5.04
N TYR A 29 -19.64 -6.25 -6.24
CA TYR A 29 -18.25 -5.87 -6.53
C TYR A 29 -17.79 -4.79 -5.56
N TYR A 30 -16.53 -4.90 -5.13
CA TYR A 30 -15.93 -4.00 -4.16
C TYR A 30 -15.77 -2.59 -4.73
N ALA A 31 -15.21 -2.46 -5.93
CA ALA A 31 -14.85 -1.17 -6.50
C ALA A 31 -14.99 -1.16 -8.03
N VAL A 32 -15.30 0.00 -8.58
CA VAL A 32 -15.15 0.33 -10.01
C VAL A 32 -14.05 1.35 -10.16
N TRP A 33 -13.18 1.15 -11.15
CA TRP A 33 -11.97 1.92 -11.34
C TRP A 33 -11.95 2.61 -12.70
N THR A 34 -11.81 3.93 -12.69
CA THR A 34 -11.56 4.75 -13.88
C THR A 34 -10.09 5.18 -13.91
N ALA A 35 -9.58 5.53 -15.08
CA ALA A 35 -8.20 5.92 -15.25
C ALA A 35 -8.08 7.24 -16.00
N GLU A 36 -6.94 7.92 -15.87
CA GLU A 36 -6.58 9.03 -16.73
C GLU A 36 -5.23 8.83 -17.40
N ALA A 37 -5.18 9.27 -18.65
CA ALA A 37 -3.99 9.41 -19.48
C ALA A 37 -3.99 10.83 -20.06
N TYR A 38 -3.67 11.01 -21.33
CA TYR A 38 -3.76 12.28 -22.06
C TYR A 38 -5.08 12.40 -22.84
N GLY A 39 -6.20 12.07 -22.18
CA GLY A 39 -7.53 12.07 -22.77
C GLY A 39 -8.58 12.53 -21.76
N SER A 40 -9.45 11.63 -21.33
CA SER A 40 -10.38 11.90 -20.24
C SER A 40 -9.71 11.87 -18.86
N ASP A 41 -10.26 12.64 -17.93
CA ASP A 41 -9.88 12.59 -16.52
C ASP A 41 -10.56 11.40 -15.81
N ALA A 42 -10.00 10.99 -14.67
CA ALA A 42 -10.52 9.84 -13.92
C ALA A 42 -11.72 10.17 -13.03
N VAL A 43 -11.95 11.44 -12.68
CA VAL A 43 -12.86 11.82 -11.58
C VAL A 43 -14.28 12.09 -12.07
N VAL A 44 -14.43 12.79 -13.19
CA VAL A 44 -15.75 13.11 -13.76
C VAL A 44 -16.55 11.84 -14.07
N PRO A 45 -15.97 10.79 -14.68
CA PRO A 45 -16.65 9.52 -14.85
C PRO A 45 -17.06 8.85 -13.53
N LEU A 46 -16.23 8.92 -12.48
CA LEU A 46 -16.59 8.37 -11.17
C LEU A 46 -17.74 9.13 -10.51
N ALA A 47 -17.80 10.46 -10.65
CA ALA A 47 -18.93 11.23 -10.15
C ALA A 47 -20.23 10.80 -10.86
N TRP A 48 -20.18 10.60 -12.18
CA TRP A 48 -21.31 10.12 -12.97
C TRP A 48 -21.76 8.71 -12.56
N ILE A 49 -20.80 7.79 -12.36
CA ILE A 49 -21.05 6.43 -11.87
C ILE A 49 -21.60 6.46 -10.45
N GLY A 50 -21.00 7.26 -9.57
CA GLY A 50 -21.36 7.41 -8.18
C GLY A 50 -22.80 7.86 -7.99
N ALA A 51 -23.28 8.79 -8.83
CA ALA A 51 -24.67 9.25 -8.82
C ALA A 51 -25.69 8.17 -9.25
N GLN A 52 -25.25 7.07 -9.86
CA GLN A 52 -26.10 6.01 -10.43
C GLN A 52 -25.87 4.63 -9.81
N THR A 53 -25.07 4.56 -8.76
CA THR A 53 -24.72 3.34 -8.02
C THR A 53 -24.92 3.56 -6.53
N GLN A 54 -25.09 2.48 -5.78
CA GLN A 54 -25.39 2.56 -4.35
C GLN A 54 -24.20 2.12 -3.48
N GLN A 55 -23.57 0.98 -3.78
CA GLN A 55 -22.67 0.30 -2.84
C GLN A 55 -21.21 0.30 -3.31
N ILE A 56 -20.98 0.10 -4.61
CA ILE A 56 -19.65 -0.06 -5.20
C ILE A 56 -18.75 1.13 -4.89
N LYS A 57 -17.52 0.86 -4.45
CA LYS A 57 -16.51 1.90 -4.21
C LYS A 57 -16.07 2.55 -5.53
N LEU A 58 -15.72 3.82 -5.46
CA LEU A 58 -15.34 4.65 -6.60
C LEU A 58 -13.83 4.88 -6.55
N GLY A 59 -13.10 4.18 -7.40
CA GLY A 59 -11.64 4.16 -7.38
C GLY A 59 -11.00 4.83 -8.59
N THR A 60 -9.89 5.53 -8.40
CA THR A 60 -9.04 5.96 -9.52
C THR A 60 -7.87 5.00 -9.70
N ALA A 61 -7.66 4.46 -10.90
CA ALA A 61 -6.55 3.57 -11.25
C ALA A 61 -5.89 3.98 -12.59
N ILE A 62 -5.27 5.16 -12.69
CA ILE A 62 -4.96 6.10 -11.59
C ILE A 62 -5.34 7.52 -11.93
N LEU A 63 -5.25 8.36 -10.92
CA LEU A 63 -5.22 9.81 -10.98
C LEU A 63 -3.75 10.27 -11.00
N GLN A 64 -3.35 10.98 -12.05
CA GLN A 64 -1.99 11.42 -12.33
C GLN A 64 -1.60 12.58 -11.41
N MET A 65 -0.59 12.35 -10.57
CA MET A 65 0.03 13.39 -9.74
C MET A 65 0.52 14.63 -10.52
N PRO A 66 1.11 14.54 -11.73
CA PRO A 66 1.53 15.75 -12.46
C PRO A 66 0.38 16.61 -12.98
N ALA A 67 -0.84 16.06 -13.12
CA ALA A 67 -1.98 16.79 -13.63
C ALA A 67 -2.51 17.85 -12.65
N ARG A 68 -2.13 17.77 -11.37
CA ARG A 68 -2.68 18.63 -10.32
C ARG A 68 -1.82 18.70 -9.06
N THR A 69 -1.91 19.81 -8.34
CA THR A 69 -1.25 19.95 -7.03
C THR A 69 -1.80 18.94 -6.02
N PRO A 70 -1.01 18.53 -5.00
CA PRO A 70 -1.51 17.62 -3.96
C PRO A 70 -2.70 18.19 -3.19
N ALA A 71 -2.76 19.52 -3.01
CA ALA A 71 -3.92 20.18 -2.42
C ALA A 71 -5.18 20.05 -3.28
N ASN A 72 -5.07 20.21 -4.60
CA ASN A 72 -6.20 19.99 -5.51
C ASN A 72 -6.67 18.53 -5.46
N THR A 73 -5.74 17.56 -5.49
CA THR A 73 -6.09 16.14 -5.34
C THR A 73 -6.86 15.85 -4.06
N ALA A 74 -6.41 16.40 -2.92
CA ALA A 74 -7.09 16.19 -1.65
C ALA A 74 -8.51 16.78 -1.67
N MET A 75 -8.68 18.00 -2.19
CA MET A 75 -10.02 18.61 -2.34
C MET A 75 -10.94 17.76 -3.23
N THR A 76 -10.42 17.28 -4.36
CA THR A 76 -11.17 16.42 -5.28
C THR A 76 -11.61 15.12 -4.62
N ALA A 77 -10.69 14.43 -3.94
CA ALA A 77 -10.98 13.17 -3.25
C ALA A 77 -12.00 13.34 -2.12
N MET A 78 -11.85 14.35 -1.26
CA MET A 78 -12.80 14.62 -0.17
C MET A 78 -14.20 14.97 -0.68
N THR A 79 -14.28 15.74 -1.78
CA THR A 79 -15.56 16.11 -2.37
C THR A 79 -16.30 14.89 -2.90
N LEU A 80 -15.61 14.04 -3.68
CA LEU A 80 -16.21 12.81 -4.21
C LEU A 80 -16.55 11.81 -3.07
N ASP A 81 -15.71 11.72 -2.04
CA ASP A 81 -15.98 10.87 -0.87
C ASP A 81 -17.27 11.28 -0.17
N GLN A 82 -17.47 12.58 0.11
CA GLN A 82 -18.70 13.04 0.76
C GLN A 82 -19.94 12.89 -0.12
N LEU A 83 -19.86 13.23 -1.41
CA LEU A 83 -20.99 13.07 -2.35
C LEU A 83 -21.40 11.62 -2.52
N SER A 84 -20.44 10.70 -2.44
CA SER A 84 -20.68 9.26 -2.62
C SER A 84 -21.01 8.52 -1.32
N GLY A 85 -20.97 9.19 -0.16
CA GLY A 85 -21.22 8.56 1.15
C GLY A 85 -20.05 7.70 1.65
N GLY A 86 -18.80 8.13 1.45
CA GLY A 86 -17.61 7.41 1.93
C GLY A 86 -17.14 6.31 0.99
N ARG A 87 -17.39 6.43 -0.31
CA ARG A 87 -17.06 5.39 -1.30
C ARG A 87 -15.75 5.62 -2.06
N MET A 88 -15.03 6.71 -1.80
CA MET A 88 -13.83 7.05 -2.57
C MET A 88 -12.63 6.16 -2.23
N LEU A 89 -11.91 5.68 -3.26
CA LEU A 89 -10.57 5.08 -3.18
C LEU A 89 -9.60 5.88 -4.05
N LEU A 90 -8.61 6.53 -3.45
CA LEU A 90 -7.71 7.43 -4.17
C LEU A 90 -6.47 6.70 -4.68
N GLY A 91 -6.52 6.18 -5.91
CA GLY A 91 -5.31 5.66 -6.56
C GLY A 91 -4.57 6.72 -7.36
N LEU A 92 -3.29 6.87 -7.05
CA LEU A 92 -2.39 7.86 -7.61
C LEU A 92 -1.28 7.19 -8.44
N GLY A 93 -0.78 7.93 -9.43
CA GLY A 93 0.38 7.51 -10.21
C GLY A 93 1.19 8.69 -10.71
N LEU A 94 2.50 8.47 -10.86
CA LEU A 94 3.42 9.50 -11.32
C LEU A 94 3.34 9.71 -12.85
N SER A 95 2.81 8.72 -13.58
CA SER A 95 2.91 8.63 -15.04
C SER A 95 4.36 8.47 -15.54
N GLY A 96 4.56 8.44 -16.86
CA GLY A 96 5.87 8.37 -17.51
C GLY A 96 6.32 9.73 -18.04
N PRO A 97 7.64 9.91 -18.31
CA PRO A 97 8.20 11.20 -18.72
C PRO A 97 7.54 11.78 -19.98
N GLN A 98 7.15 10.93 -20.93
CA GLN A 98 6.43 11.35 -22.14
C GLN A 98 5.14 12.13 -21.83
N VAL A 99 4.37 11.68 -20.84
CA VAL A 99 3.11 12.33 -20.45
C VAL A 99 3.41 13.52 -19.54
N VAL A 100 4.31 13.34 -18.57
CA VAL A 100 4.62 14.38 -17.58
C VAL A 100 5.18 15.63 -18.25
N GLU A 101 6.15 15.47 -19.15
CA GLU A 101 6.82 16.57 -19.83
C GLU A 101 6.08 16.99 -21.11
N GLY A 102 5.61 16.02 -21.90
CA GLY A 102 5.00 16.29 -23.20
C GLY A 102 3.56 16.77 -23.13
N TRP A 103 2.78 16.33 -22.14
CA TRP A 103 1.37 16.69 -22.01
C TRP A 103 1.10 17.71 -20.90
N HIS A 104 1.68 17.51 -19.72
CA HIS A 104 1.48 18.43 -18.58
C HIS A 104 2.49 19.58 -18.52
N GLY A 105 3.59 19.51 -19.28
CA GLY A 105 4.58 20.59 -19.33
C GLY A 105 5.34 20.81 -18.02
N VAL A 106 5.46 19.78 -17.18
CA VAL A 106 6.17 19.85 -15.89
C VAL A 106 7.34 18.88 -15.86
N ALA A 107 8.35 19.16 -15.04
CA ALA A 107 9.51 18.30 -14.92
C ALA A 107 9.16 16.92 -14.32
N TYR A 108 9.73 15.85 -14.89
CA TYR A 108 9.62 14.49 -14.35
C TYR A 108 10.35 14.35 -13.00
N GLY A 109 11.58 14.88 -12.90
CA GLY A 109 12.28 15.07 -11.62
C GLY A 109 12.72 13.78 -10.93
N LYS A 110 12.55 13.71 -9.60
CA LYS A 110 12.88 12.54 -8.73
C LYS A 110 11.58 11.80 -8.33
N PRO A 111 11.16 10.74 -9.05
CA PRO A 111 9.91 10.01 -8.83
C PRO A 111 9.55 9.66 -7.38
N LEU A 112 10.49 9.05 -6.64
CA LEU A 112 10.25 8.53 -5.30
C LEU A 112 10.04 9.66 -4.28
N GLY A 113 10.90 10.68 -4.31
CA GLY A 113 10.79 11.86 -3.44
C GLY A 113 9.50 12.62 -3.70
N LYS A 114 9.19 12.86 -4.98
CA LYS A 114 7.96 13.55 -5.40
C LYS A 114 6.71 12.81 -4.95
N THR A 115 6.66 11.49 -5.12
CA THR A 115 5.53 10.66 -4.67
C THR A 115 5.35 10.72 -3.15
N ARG A 116 6.46 10.61 -2.40
CA ARG A 116 6.44 10.66 -0.93
C ARG A 116 5.90 12.00 -0.42
N GLU A 117 6.43 13.11 -0.93
CA GLU A 117 5.95 14.44 -0.55
C GLU A 117 4.47 14.63 -0.93
N TYR A 118 4.07 14.20 -2.13
CA TYR A 118 2.69 14.31 -2.59
C TYR A 118 1.71 13.60 -1.66
N VAL A 119 1.98 12.32 -1.35
CA VAL A 119 1.14 11.51 -0.46
C VAL A 119 1.14 12.09 0.96
N SER A 120 2.29 12.54 1.47
CA SER A 120 2.39 13.19 2.77
C SER A 120 1.50 14.43 2.87
N ILE A 121 1.51 15.30 1.86
CA ILE A 121 0.67 16.50 1.81
C ILE A 121 -0.81 16.12 1.75
N VAL A 122 -1.19 15.16 0.90
CA VAL A 122 -2.57 14.70 0.80
C VAL A 122 -3.07 14.16 2.14
N ARG A 123 -2.28 13.31 2.82
CA ARG A 123 -2.62 12.79 4.16
C ARG A 123 -2.68 13.89 5.21
N ALA A 124 -1.79 14.87 5.18
CA ALA A 124 -1.83 16.01 6.11
C ALA A 124 -3.13 16.83 5.95
N ILE A 125 -3.60 17.01 4.72
CA ILE A 125 -4.87 17.69 4.44
C ILE A 125 -6.06 16.87 4.96
N PHE A 126 -6.06 15.55 4.74
CA PHE A 126 -7.12 14.66 5.26
C PHE A 126 -7.15 14.62 6.79
N ALA A 127 -5.98 14.48 7.42
CA ALA A 127 -5.84 14.48 8.87
C ALA A 127 -6.30 15.80 9.48
N ARG A 128 -6.01 16.91 8.77
CA ARG A 128 -6.52 18.25 9.11
C ARG A 128 -6.23 18.63 10.55
N GLU A 129 -5.06 18.26 11.09
CA GLU A 129 -4.68 18.54 12.48
C GLU A 129 -4.31 20.03 12.65
N ALA A 130 -3.52 20.57 11.74
CA ALA A 130 -3.07 21.96 11.70
C ALA A 130 -3.27 22.58 10.31
N PRO A 131 -3.11 23.91 10.15
CA PRO A 131 -2.91 24.50 8.82
C PRO A 131 -1.76 23.82 8.08
N LEU A 132 -1.93 23.58 6.78
CA LEU A 132 -0.94 22.88 5.96
C LEU A 132 0.33 23.71 5.83
N VAL A 133 1.44 23.10 6.23
CA VAL A 133 2.80 23.54 5.95
C VAL A 133 3.56 22.32 5.42
N HIS A 134 4.34 22.52 4.36
CA HIS A 134 5.23 21.52 3.82
C HIS A 134 6.45 22.20 3.23
N ASP A 135 7.63 21.77 3.68
CA ASP A 135 8.94 22.25 3.24
C ASP A 135 9.70 21.05 2.68
N GLY A 136 9.69 20.89 1.35
CA GLY A 136 10.30 19.76 0.67
C GLY A 136 10.97 20.15 -0.65
N ASP A 137 11.69 19.19 -1.25
CA ASP A 137 12.43 19.38 -2.49
C ASP A 137 11.49 19.65 -3.68
N HIS A 138 10.27 19.09 -3.64
CA HIS A 138 9.33 19.13 -4.76
C HIS A 138 8.14 20.05 -4.52
N TYR A 139 7.73 20.21 -3.27
CA TYR A 139 6.60 21.04 -2.90
C TYR A 139 7.02 22.01 -1.79
N GLN A 140 6.57 23.25 -1.92
CA GLN A 140 6.76 24.31 -0.93
C GLN A 140 5.41 24.94 -0.65
N ILE A 141 4.89 24.73 0.56
CA ILE A 141 3.56 25.18 0.98
C ILE A 141 3.68 25.83 2.37
N PRO A 142 3.42 27.15 2.50
CA PRO A 142 3.13 28.11 1.44
C PRO A 142 4.30 28.30 0.45
N TYR A 143 4.00 28.77 -0.76
CA TYR A 143 5.02 29.02 -1.78
C TYR A 143 5.92 30.19 -1.39
N GLN A 144 7.24 30.00 -1.50
CA GLN A 144 8.28 30.97 -1.11
C GLN A 144 9.25 31.29 -2.25
N GLY A 145 8.86 31.03 -3.51
CA GLY A 145 9.71 31.37 -4.66
C GLY A 145 9.96 32.88 -4.77
N SER A 146 10.98 33.26 -5.55
CA SER A 146 11.38 34.66 -5.74
C SER A 146 10.28 35.55 -6.37
N ASP A 147 9.31 34.93 -7.03
CA ASP A 147 8.14 35.56 -7.64
C ASP A 147 6.90 35.53 -6.71
N ALA A 148 7.03 35.09 -5.46
CA ALA A 148 5.94 35.11 -4.50
C ALA A 148 5.56 36.56 -4.12
N THR A 149 4.26 36.82 -4.00
CA THR A 149 3.74 38.12 -3.55
C THR A 149 3.94 38.39 -2.06
N GLY A 150 4.34 37.37 -1.28
CA GLY A 150 4.44 37.43 0.18
C GLY A 150 3.11 37.28 0.93
N LEU A 151 1.98 37.10 0.24
CA LEU A 151 0.65 36.96 0.86
C LEU A 151 0.28 35.52 1.26
N GLY A 152 1.09 34.54 0.85
CA GLY A 152 0.86 33.13 1.16
C GLY A 152 0.92 32.88 2.67
N LYS A 153 -0.11 32.21 3.20
CA LYS A 153 -0.15 31.76 4.60
C LYS A 153 -0.59 30.31 4.68
N PRO A 154 -0.22 29.56 5.73
CA PRO A 154 -0.71 28.21 5.95
C PRO A 154 -2.24 28.20 6.02
N LEU A 155 -2.88 27.30 5.30
CA LEU A 155 -4.35 27.16 5.25
C LEU A 155 -4.76 25.78 5.72
N LYS A 156 -5.92 25.72 6.36
CA LYS A 156 -6.58 24.48 6.76
C LYS A 156 -7.77 24.25 5.83
N SER A 157 -7.98 23.02 5.37
CA SER A 157 -9.14 22.72 4.51
C SER A 157 -10.44 23.17 5.18
N ILE A 158 -11.33 23.80 4.42
CA ILE A 158 -12.69 24.10 4.88
C ILE A 158 -13.49 22.80 4.98
N LEU A 159 -13.37 21.94 3.97
CA LEU A 159 -14.01 20.63 3.94
C LEU A 159 -13.30 19.66 4.90
N HIS A 160 -14.07 18.93 5.70
CA HIS A 160 -13.55 17.90 6.60
C HIS A 160 -13.60 16.54 5.90
N GLY A 161 -12.43 16.00 5.53
CA GLY A 161 -12.32 14.65 4.98
C GLY A 161 -12.22 13.57 6.05
N ARG A 162 -12.32 12.31 5.63
CA ARG A 162 -11.97 11.17 6.48
C ARG A 162 -10.45 11.04 6.54
N ARG A 163 -9.90 10.91 7.75
CA ARG A 163 -8.44 10.73 7.96
C ARG A 163 -7.92 9.46 7.28
N ASP A 164 -8.75 8.42 7.27
CA ASP A 164 -8.50 7.07 6.78
C ASP A 164 -8.92 6.88 5.31
N LEU A 165 -9.09 7.95 4.51
CA LEU A 165 -9.40 7.81 3.08
C LEU A 165 -8.26 7.03 2.39
N PRO A 166 -8.55 5.83 1.83
CA PRO A 166 -7.49 4.96 1.31
C PRO A 166 -6.75 5.55 0.13
N ILE A 167 -5.42 5.55 0.20
CA ILE A 167 -4.54 5.96 -0.90
C ILE A 167 -3.90 4.71 -1.50
N TYR A 168 -4.05 4.54 -2.81
CA TYR A 168 -3.40 3.49 -3.59
C TYR A 168 -2.29 4.10 -4.45
N LEU A 169 -1.23 3.35 -4.71
CA LEU A 169 -0.19 3.75 -5.65
C LEU A 169 -0.07 2.74 -6.78
N ALA A 170 -0.10 3.21 -8.04
CA ALA A 170 0.34 2.40 -9.17
C ALA A 170 1.87 2.45 -9.27
N ALA A 171 2.48 1.28 -9.18
CA ALA A 171 3.93 1.12 -9.18
C ALA A 171 4.34 -0.15 -9.91
N ILE A 172 5.46 -0.10 -10.62
CA ILE A 172 6.02 -1.24 -11.37
C ILE A 172 7.44 -1.54 -10.90
N GLY A 173 8.33 -0.55 -10.87
CA GLY A 173 9.73 -0.76 -10.50
C GLY A 173 9.88 -1.16 -9.02
N PRO A 174 10.85 -2.04 -8.67
CA PRO A 174 11.03 -2.57 -7.31
C PRO A 174 11.03 -1.49 -6.21
N LYS A 175 11.75 -0.38 -6.41
CA LYS A 175 11.79 0.72 -5.44
C LYS A 175 10.48 1.50 -5.29
N ASN A 176 9.68 1.58 -6.35
CA ASN A 176 8.35 2.19 -6.26
C ASN A 176 7.38 1.25 -5.53
N VAL A 177 7.50 -0.06 -5.71
CA VAL A 177 6.67 -1.05 -4.98
C VAL A 177 7.02 -1.03 -3.49
N GLU A 178 8.29 -0.98 -3.14
CA GLU A 178 8.76 -0.78 -1.76
C GLU A 178 8.17 0.51 -1.16
N LEU A 179 8.21 1.63 -1.89
CA LEU A 179 7.59 2.88 -1.44
C LEU A 179 6.07 2.75 -1.27
N SER A 180 5.37 2.07 -2.18
CA SER A 180 3.93 1.83 -2.08
C SER A 180 3.57 1.08 -0.80
N ALA A 181 4.26 -0.03 -0.53
CA ALA A 181 4.08 -0.79 0.71
C ALA A 181 4.43 0.04 1.96
N GLU A 182 5.36 1.01 1.85
CA GLU A 182 5.68 1.92 2.95
C GLU A 182 4.55 2.93 3.23
N ILE A 183 4.12 3.72 2.24
CA ILE A 183 3.34 4.95 2.50
C ILE A 183 1.85 4.89 2.12
N ALA A 184 1.43 3.88 1.35
CA ALA A 184 0.08 3.76 0.80
C ALA A 184 -0.75 2.70 1.54
N ASP A 185 -2.06 2.71 1.35
CA ASP A 185 -3.00 1.73 1.89
C ASP A 185 -3.24 0.57 0.90
N GLY A 186 -2.80 0.73 -0.36
CA GLY A 186 -2.80 -0.32 -1.36
C GLY A 186 -1.87 -0.06 -2.54
N TRP A 187 -1.68 -1.11 -3.34
CA TRP A 187 -0.87 -1.12 -4.55
C TRP A 187 -1.74 -1.54 -5.73
N LEU A 188 -1.61 -0.83 -6.85
CA LEU A 188 -2.28 -1.12 -8.12
C LEU A 188 -1.25 -1.67 -9.13
N PRO A 189 -0.90 -2.96 -9.09
CA PRO A 189 -0.04 -3.58 -10.08
C PRO A 189 -0.74 -3.75 -11.43
N ILE A 190 0.07 -3.78 -12.48
CA ILE A 190 -0.33 -4.05 -13.86
C ILE A 190 0.55 -5.18 -14.40
N ILE A 191 0.00 -6.07 -15.23
CA ILE A 191 0.72 -7.29 -15.69
C ILE A 191 1.22 -8.06 -14.46
N PHE A 192 0.35 -8.23 -13.45
CA PHE A 192 0.68 -9.00 -12.25
C PHE A 192 0.66 -10.49 -12.59
N SER A 193 1.64 -11.24 -12.07
CA SER A 193 1.64 -12.69 -12.17
C SER A 193 1.70 -13.33 -10.79
N PRO A 194 0.68 -14.11 -10.36
CA PRO A 194 0.72 -14.86 -9.12
C PRO A 194 1.97 -15.73 -8.99
N ALA A 195 2.32 -16.45 -10.06
CA ALA A 195 3.44 -17.40 -10.08
C ALA A 195 4.82 -16.75 -9.90
N HIS A 196 4.94 -15.43 -10.16
CA HIS A 196 6.21 -14.72 -10.11
C HIS A 196 6.25 -13.65 -9.02
N TYR A 197 5.20 -13.53 -8.18
CA TYR A 197 5.13 -12.49 -7.16
C TYR A 197 6.31 -12.59 -6.16
N ASP A 198 6.62 -13.79 -5.69
CA ASP A 198 7.64 -13.99 -4.66
C ASP A 198 9.02 -13.52 -5.13
N GLU A 199 9.38 -13.89 -6.35
CA GLU A 199 10.66 -13.53 -6.96
C GLU A 199 10.71 -12.06 -7.38
N ALA A 200 9.61 -11.50 -7.89
CA ALA A 200 9.58 -10.16 -8.45
C ALA A 200 9.37 -9.04 -7.41
N TYR A 201 8.61 -9.30 -6.34
CA TYR A 201 8.05 -8.25 -5.50
C TYR A 201 7.95 -8.51 -4.00
N ALA A 202 7.91 -9.77 -3.52
CA ALA A 202 7.70 -10.04 -2.09
C ALA A 202 8.74 -9.33 -1.20
N ALA A 203 10.02 -9.41 -1.58
CA ALA A 203 11.09 -8.76 -0.82
C ALA A 203 10.93 -7.23 -0.74
N GLN A 204 10.42 -6.59 -1.80
CA GLN A 204 10.19 -5.14 -1.82
C GLN A 204 8.97 -4.75 -0.99
N VAL A 205 7.90 -5.55 -1.05
CA VAL A 205 6.70 -5.32 -0.25
C VAL A 205 7.04 -5.41 1.24
N GLU A 206 7.72 -6.48 1.66
CA GLU A 206 8.17 -6.66 3.05
C GLU A 206 9.13 -5.55 3.51
N ALA A 207 10.08 -5.14 2.65
CA ALA A 207 10.96 -4.01 2.96
C ALA A 207 10.20 -2.69 3.15
N GLY A 208 9.14 -2.47 2.37
CA GLY A 208 8.26 -1.32 2.52
C GLY A 208 7.49 -1.34 3.84
N PHE A 209 6.91 -2.49 4.21
CA PHE A 209 6.23 -2.67 5.49
C PHE A 209 7.17 -2.45 6.68
N ALA A 210 8.38 -3.03 6.64
CA ALA A 210 9.39 -2.82 7.68
C ALA A 210 9.75 -1.34 7.85
N LYS A 211 9.80 -0.56 6.76
CA LYS A 211 10.05 0.88 6.80
C LYS A 211 8.88 1.69 7.32
N ALA A 212 7.65 1.30 7.00
CA ALA A 212 6.45 1.95 7.53
C ALA A 212 6.40 1.85 9.06
N GLY A 213 6.84 0.71 9.60
CA GLY A 213 6.74 0.40 11.02
C GLY A 213 5.28 0.21 11.45
N GLY A 214 5.03 0.30 12.76
CA GLY A 214 3.67 0.26 13.31
C GLY A 214 2.90 -1.05 13.10
N GLY A 215 3.58 -2.16 12.77
CA GLY A 215 2.96 -3.46 12.52
C GLY A 215 2.25 -3.56 11.17
N LYS A 216 2.53 -2.64 10.23
CA LYS A 216 1.99 -2.73 8.86
C LYS A 216 2.43 -4.04 8.22
N SER A 217 1.50 -4.70 7.55
CA SER A 217 1.73 -5.98 6.86
C SER A 217 0.74 -6.09 5.69
N LEU A 218 0.68 -7.26 5.05
CA LEU A 218 -0.40 -7.59 4.12
C LEU A 218 -1.79 -7.43 4.74
N THR A 219 -1.88 -7.54 6.06
CA THR A 219 -3.11 -7.24 6.79
C THR A 219 -3.36 -5.73 6.77
N GLY A 220 -4.46 -5.30 6.15
CA GLY A 220 -4.76 -3.88 5.97
C GLY A 220 -4.12 -3.22 4.74
N PHE A 221 -3.38 -3.96 3.91
CA PHE A 221 -2.78 -3.45 2.67
C PHE A 221 -3.39 -4.13 1.45
N ASP A 222 -4.00 -3.35 0.54
CA ASP A 222 -4.72 -3.91 -0.60
C ASP A 222 -3.82 -4.04 -1.84
N ILE A 223 -3.41 -5.26 -2.18
CA ILE A 223 -2.79 -5.56 -3.47
C ILE A 223 -3.90 -5.82 -4.49
N ALA A 224 -4.07 -4.89 -5.42
CA ALA A 224 -5.24 -4.80 -6.30
C ALA A 224 -4.88 -4.76 -7.79
N PRO A 225 -4.38 -5.87 -8.39
CA PRO A 225 -3.99 -5.91 -9.80
C PRO A 225 -5.14 -5.68 -10.76
N SER A 226 -4.84 -5.05 -11.91
CA SER A 226 -5.68 -5.12 -13.10
C SER A 226 -5.45 -6.43 -13.84
N VAL A 227 -6.51 -7.22 -14.04
CA VAL A 227 -6.45 -8.58 -14.60
C VAL A 227 -7.40 -8.71 -15.79
N PRO A 228 -6.90 -8.94 -17.02
CA PRO A 228 -7.77 -9.26 -18.14
C PRO A 228 -8.54 -10.56 -17.87
N VAL A 229 -9.86 -10.53 -18.07
CA VAL A 229 -10.73 -11.71 -17.97
C VAL A 229 -11.51 -11.86 -19.27
N VAL A 230 -11.21 -12.93 -20.01
CA VAL A 230 -11.77 -13.21 -21.34
C VAL A 230 -12.47 -14.57 -21.30
N LEU A 231 -13.80 -14.54 -21.25
CA LEU A 231 -14.65 -15.72 -21.25
C LEU A 231 -14.90 -16.19 -22.70
N GLY A 232 -14.69 -17.47 -22.98
CA GLY A 232 -14.98 -18.06 -24.28
C GLY A 232 -14.49 -19.50 -24.41
N ASP A 233 -15.13 -20.30 -25.27
CA ASP A 233 -14.80 -21.73 -25.42
C ASP A 233 -13.46 -21.96 -26.15
N ASP A 234 -13.06 -21.05 -27.03
CA ASP A 234 -11.78 -21.08 -27.73
C ASP A 234 -10.70 -20.32 -26.94
N VAL A 235 -9.88 -21.08 -26.22
CA VAL A 235 -8.80 -20.55 -25.38
C VAL A 235 -7.79 -19.74 -26.18
N ASP A 236 -7.46 -20.16 -27.40
CA ASP A 236 -6.45 -19.49 -28.21
C ASP A 236 -6.98 -18.15 -28.73
N ALA A 237 -8.26 -18.09 -29.11
CA ALA A 237 -8.93 -16.83 -29.42
C ALA A 237 -8.99 -15.90 -28.19
N CYS A 238 -9.28 -16.45 -27.00
CA CYS A 238 -9.27 -15.66 -25.76
C CYS A 238 -7.88 -15.05 -25.51
N ARG A 239 -6.81 -15.85 -25.60
CA ARG A 239 -5.43 -15.35 -25.43
C ARG A 239 -5.05 -14.33 -26.49
N ALA A 240 -5.40 -14.58 -27.75
CA ALA A 240 -5.11 -13.66 -28.86
C ALA A 240 -5.69 -12.26 -28.63
N SER A 241 -6.83 -12.14 -27.95
CA SER A 241 -7.42 -10.84 -27.61
C SER A 241 -6.60 -10.01 -26.59
N VAL A 242 -5.77 -10.67 -25.76
CA VAL A 242 -4.94 -10.03 -24.74
C VAL A 242 -3.56 -9.62 -25.30
N LYS A 243 -3.05 -10.34 -26.29
CA LYS A 243 -1.70 -10.11 -26.86
C LYS A 243 -1.45 -8.66 -27.34
N PRO A 244 -2.38 -7.96 -28.01
CA PRO A 244 -2.15 -6.57 -28.44
C PRO A 244 -1.86 -5.62 -27.28
N PHE A 245 -2.53 -5.80 -26.14
CA PHE A 245 -2.29 -5.02 -24.93
C PHE A 245 -0.87 -5.26 -24.42
N LEU A 246 -0.47 -6.53 -24.27
CA LEU A 246 0.89 -6.86 -23.82
C LEU A 246 1.96 -6.34 -24.78
N ALA A 247 1.75 -6.47 -26.09
CA ALA A 247 2.67 -5.97 -27.11
C ALA A 247 2.85 -4.45 -27.06
N LEU A 248 1.76 -3.68 -26.90
CA LEU A 248 1.84 -2.23 -26.72
C LEU A 248 2.65 -1.85 -25.48
N TYR A 249 2.38 -2.50 -24.34
CA TYR A 249 3.04 -2.14 -23.09
C TYR A 249 4.51 -2.56 -23.05
N ILE A 250 4.79 -3.81 -23.37
CA ILE A 250 6.15 -4.37 -23.39
C ILE A 250 6.98 -3.75 -24.52
N GLY A 251 6.37 -3.46 -25.67
CA GLY A 251 7.11 -2.96 -26.83
C GLY A 251 7.12 -1.43 -26.99
N GLY A 252 5.98 -0.77 -26.81
CA GLY A 252 5.75 0.60 -27.28
C GLY A 252 5.55 1.68 -26.22
N MET A 253 5.22 1.35 -24.98
CA MET A 253 4.91 2.35 -23.93
C MET A 253 6.15 3.03 -23.34
N GLY A 254 7.34 2.47 -23.55
CA GLY A 254 8.60 3.06 -23.10
C GLY A 254 9.66 3.05 -24.20
N ALA A 255 10.70 3.87 -24.02
CA ALA A 255 11.85 3.87 -24.90
C ALA A 255 12.78 2.68 -24.60
N ARG A 256 13.61 2.28 -25.56
CA ARG A 256 14.64 1.25 -25.36
C ARG A 256 15.55 1.61 -24.18
N GLY A 257 15.78 0.65 -23.27
CA GLY A 257 16.53 0.86 -22.02
C GLY A 257 15.79 1.66 -20.94
N ARG A 258 14.56 2.10 -21.20
CA ARG A 258 13.70 2.86 -20.27
C ARG A 258 12.23 2.45 -20.40
N ASN A 259 11.96 1.14 -20.53
CA ASN A 259 10.61 0.59 -20.55
C ASN A 259 10.36 -0.35 -19.37
N PHE A 260 9.63 0.15 -18.37
CA PHE A 260 9.36 -0.57 -17.13
C PHE A 260 8.53 -1.86 -17.33
N TYR A 261 7.74 -1.94 -18.40
CA TYR A 261 6.92 -3.12 -18.73
C TYR A 261 7.75 -4.21 -19.40
N HIS A 262 8.73 -3.81 -20.22
CA HIS A 262 9.76 -4.72 -20.73
C HIS A 262 10.58 -5.29 -19.57
N ASP A 263 11.09 -4.43 -18.68
CA ASP A 263 11.83 -4.89 -17.50
C ASP A 263 11.00 -5.83 -16.62
N LEU A 264 9.69 -5.63 -16.54
CA LEU A 264 8.77 -6.52 -15.82
C LEU A 264 8.67 -7.89 -16.48
N ALA A 265 8.45 -7.96 -17.79
CA ALA A 265 8.44 -9.23 -18.51
C ALA A 265 9.78 -9.97 -18.36
N CYS A 266 10.91 -9.25 -18.36
CA CYS A 266 12.23 -9.81 -18.08
C CYS A 266 12.33 -10.41 -16.66
N ARG A 267 11.80 -9.72 -15.64
CA ARG A 267 11.76 -10.24 -14.26
C ARG A 267 10.93 -11.52 -14.12
N TYR A 268 9.93 -11.71 -14.98
CA TYR A 268 9.15 -12.95 -15.06
C TYR A 268 9.81 -14.03 -15.95
N GLY A 269 11.07 -13.84 -16.38
CA GLY A 269 11.79 -14.81 -17.19
C GLY A 269 11.51 -14.76 -18.69
N PHE A 270 10.74 -13.79 -19.18
CA PHE A 270 10.37 -13.66 -20.60
C PHE A 270 11.28 -12.72 -21.39
N GLN A 271 12.56 -12.58 -21.01
CA GLN A 271 13.46 -11.59 -21.60
C GLN A 271 13.57 -11.70 -23.14
N ALA A 272 13.81 -12.90 -23.67
CA ALA A 272 13.95 -13.09 -25.12
C ALA A 272 12.68 -12.68 -25.89
N ALA A 273 11.50 -12.96 -25.33
CA ALA A 273 10.24 -12.53 -25.92
C ALA A 273 10.05 -11.02 -25.81
N ALA A 274 10.37 -10.42 -24.66
CA ALA A 274 10.26 -8.99 -24.42
C ALA A 274 11.16 -8.17 -25.38
N ASP A 275 12.42 -8.60 -25.55
CA ASP A 275 13.37 -8.00 -26.49
C ASP A 275 12.82 -8.03 -27.93
N ARG A 276 12.38 -9.20 -28.38
CA ARG A 276 11.79 -9.37 -29.72
C ARG A 276 10.55 -8.52 -29.94
N VAL A 277 9.64 -8.48 -28.97
CA VAL A 277 8.41 -7.68 -29.03
C VAL A 277 8.75 -6.20 -29.14
N GLN A 278 9.69 -5.70 -28.34
CA GLN A 278 10.10 -4.31 -28.40
C GLN A 278 10.77 -3.96 -29.73
N ASP A 279 11.63 -4.81 -30.26
CA ASP A 279 12.27 -4.60 -31.57
C ASP A 279 11.24 -4.48 -32.69
N LEU A 280 10.28 -5.41 -32.76
CA LEU A 280 9.22 -5.41 -33.77
C LEU A 280 8.30 -4.21 -33.63
N TYR A 281 7.90 -3.87 -32.40
CA TYR A 281 6.97 -2.77 -32.16
C TYR A 281 7.58 -1.41 -32.52
N LEU A 282 8.85 -1.19 -32.16
CA LEU A 282 9.59 0.03 -32.50
C LEU A 282 9.95 0.11 -33.99
N ALA A 283 10.07 -1.03 -34.68
CA ALA A 283 10.19 -1.08 -36.14
C ALA A 283 8.85 -0.80 -36.87
N GLY A 284 7.75 -0.65 -36.13
CA GLY A 284 6.41 -0.38 -36.68
C GLY A 284 5.61 -1.64 -37.02
N ASP A 285 6.17 -2.84 -36.87
CA ASP A 285 5.48 -4.11 -37.14
C ASP A 285 4.72 -4.60 -35.89
N LYS A 286 3.61 -3.90 -35.60
CA LYS A 286 2.75 -4.19 -34.44
C LYS A 286 2.09 -5.57 -34.50
N ASN A 287 1.83 -6.08 -35.71
CA ASN A 287 1.23 -7.39 -35.90
C ASN A 287 2.23 -8.50 -35.53
N ALA A 288 3.47 -8.41 -36.03
CA ALA A 288 4.52 -9.35 -35.63
C ALA A 288 4.86 -9.23 -34.14
N ALA A 289 4.87 -8.01 -33.58
CA ALA A 289 5.07 -7.81 -32.15
C ALA A 289 3.97 -8.49 -31.32
N THR A 290 2.71 -8.39 -31.75
CA THR A 290 1.57 -9.07 -31.12
C THR A 290 1.70 -10.58 -31.21
N ALA A 291 2.06 -11.11 -32.39
CA ALA A 291 2.27 -12.54 -32.59
C ALA A 291 3.45 -13.11 -31.79
N ALA A 292 4.44 -12.27 -31.46
CA ALA A 292 5.62 -12.65 -30.68
C ALA A 292 5.35 -12.77 -29.16
N ILE A 293 4.16 -12.40 -28.67
CA ILE A 293 3.77 -12.61 -27.28
C ILE A 293 3.50 -14.11 -27.04
N PRO A 294 4.25 -14.77 -26.13
CA PRO A 294 4.04 -16.17 -25.78
C PRO A 294 2.70 -16.37 -25.07
N ASP A 295 2.06 -17.52 -25.30
CA ASP A 295 0.80 -17.86 -24.63
C ASP A 295 0.98 -18.04 -23.13
N GLU A 296 2.15 -18.53 -22.71
CA GLU A 296 2.53 -18.70 -21.31
C GLU A 296 2.57 -17.36 -20.57
N LEU A 297 3.03 -16.29 -21.23
CA LEU A 297 2.99 -14.94 -20.64
C LEU A 297 1.55 -14.44 -20.50
N VAL A 298 0.66 -14.76 -21.46
CA VAL A 298 -0.76 -14.41 -21.36
C VAL A 298 -1.41 -15.14 -20.18
N ASP A 299 -1.22 -16.47 -20.09
CA ASP A 299 -1.76 -17.29 -19.00
C ASP A 299 -1.21 -16.88 -17.62
N ALA A 300 0.02 -16.36 -17.57
CA ALA A 300 0.63 -15.90 -16.33
C ALA A 300 -0.01 -14.63 -15.74
N VAL A 301 -0.74 -13.84 -16.54
CA VAL A 301 -1.20 -12.49 -16.17
C VAL A 301 -2.68 -12.21 -16.45
N ALA A 302 -3.40 -13.17 -17.03
CA ALA A 302 -4.81 -13.05 -17.40
C ALA A 302 -5.59 -14.35 -17.12
N LEU A 303 -6.92 -14.24 -17.06
CA LEU A 303 -7.83 -15.37 -16.99
C LEU A 303 -8.53 -15.53 -18.34
N CYS A 304 -8.19 -16.58 -19.09
CA CYS A 304 -8.65 -16.78 -20.47
C CYS A 304 -9.24 -18.18 -20.65
N GLY A 305 -10.46 -18.24 -21.20
CA GLY A 305 -11.08 -19.48 -21.67
C GLY A 305 -12.47 -19.75 -21.08
N PRO A 306 -12.94 -21.00 -21.12
CA PRO A 306 -14.27 -21.35 -20.62
C PRO A 306 -14.29 -21.25 -19.09
N LYS A 307 -15.48 -21.10 -18.51
CA LYS A 307 -15.68 -20.96 -17.05
C LYS A 307 -14.89 -21.97 -16.21
N ALA A 308 -14.84 -23.23 -16.64
CA ALA A 308 -14.10 -24.28 -15.92
C ALA A 308 -12.59 -24.00 -15.85
N ARG A 309 -11.98 -23.56 -16.96
CA ARG A 309 -10.57 -23.18 -17.01
C ARG A 309 -10.30 -21.92 -16.18
N ILE A 310 -11.18 -20.93 -16.24
CA ILE A 310 -11.06 -19.72 -15.42
C ILE A 310 -11.11 -20.09 -13.92
N ALA A 311 -11.99 -21.01 -13.53
CA ALA A 311 -12.09 -21.49 -12.14
C ALA A 311 -10.80 -22.17 -11.66
N GLU A 312 -10.17 -23.01 -12.48
CA GLU A 312 -8.88 -23.64 -12.19
C GLU A 312 -7.77 -22.60 -12.06
N GLN A 313 -7.65 -21.67 -13.02
CA GLN A 313 -6.63 -20.62 -12.98
C GLN A 313 -6.77 -19.70 -11.76
N LEU A 314 -8.01 -19.42 -11.34
CA LEU A 314 -8.35 -18.61 -10.17
C LEU A 314 -7.69 -19.10 -8.88
N GLU A 315 -7.42 -20.40 -8.74
CA GLU A 315 -6.79 -20.97 -7.54
C GLU A 315 -5.43 -20.31 -7.25
N ALA A 316 -4.60 -20.13 -8.28
CA ALA A 316 -3.30 -19.47 -8.14
C ALA A 316 -3.44 -18.00 -7.74
N TRP A 317 -4.44 -17.30 -8.27
CA TRP A 317 -4.73 -15.91 -7.90
C TRP A 317 -5.19 -15.81 -6.44
N GLN A 318 -6.07 -16.71 -6.01
CA GLN A 318 -6.57 -16.77 -4.63
C GLN A 318 -5.49 -17.17 -3.61
N ALA A 319 -4.52 -17.99 -4.01
CA ALA A 319 -3.38 -18.38 -3.19
C ALA A 319 -2.28 -17.30 -3.12
N SER A 320 -2.28 -16.36 -4.06
CA SER A 320 -1.35 -15.22 -4.07
C SER A 320 -1.76 -14.16 -3.04
N PRO A 321 -0.88 -13.19 -2.71
CA PRO A 321 -1.19 -12.17 -1.71
C PRO A 321 -2.15 -11.08 -2.21
N ILE A 322 -2.76 -11.24 -3.38
CA ILE A 322 -3.73 -10.26 -3.87
C ILE A 322 -5.00 -10.30 -3.00
N THR A 323 -5.50 -9.13 -2.69
CA THR A 323 -6.72 -8.96 -1.90
C THR A 323 -7.90 -8.60 -2.77
N THR A 324 -7.65 -7.93 -3.90
CA THR A 324 -8.67 -7.50 -4.87
C THR A 324 -8.26 -7.83 -6.29
N LEU A 325 -9.05 -8.60 -7.03
CA LEU A 325 -8.85 -8.81 -8.46
C LEU A 325 -9.68 -7.77 -9.22
N ASN A 326 -9.02 -6.74 -9.78
CA ASN A 326 -9.69 -5.75 -10.61
C ASN A 326 -9.78 -6.27 -12.04
N MET A 327 -10.93 -6.86 -12.39
CA MET A 327 -11.09 -7.46 -13.71
C MET A 327 -11.25 -6.38 -14.79
N THR A 328 -10.57 -6.58 -15.90
CA THR A 328 -10.79 -5.84 -17.14
C THR A 328 -11.52 -6.76 -18.11
N THR A 329 -12.73 -6.40 -18.51
CA THR A 329 -13.53 -7.14 -19.49
C THR A 329 -14.49 -6.22 -20.21
N PHE A 330 -14.94 -6.64 -21.39
CA PHE A 330 -16.02 -6.00 -22.15
C PHE A 330 -17.29 -6.86 -22.19
N ASP A 331 -17.27 -8.02 -21.51
CA ASP A 331 -18.36 -8.98 -21.52
C ASP A 331 -19.09 -9.00 -20.16
N PRO A 332 -20.37 -8.57 -20.11
CA PRO A 332 -21.19 -8.68 -18.90
C PRO A 332 -21.36 -10.13 -18.39
N ALA A 333 -21.26 -11.15 -19.27
CA ALA A 333 -21.32 -12.55 -18.83
C ALA A 333 -20.08 -12.92 -18.01
N ALA A 334 -18.89 -12.45 -18.38
CA ALA A 334 -17.67 -12.61 -17.60
C ALA A 334 -17.80 -12.00 -16.19
N VAL A 335 -18.46 -10.83 -16.06
CA VAL A 335 -18.74 -10.21 -14.74
C VAL A 335 -19.60 -11.14 -13.86
N ARG A 336 -20.65 -11.74 -14.42
CA ARG A 336 -21.50 -12.68 -13.68
C ARG A 336 -20.76 -13.97 -13.31
N VAL A 337 -19.98 -14.52 -14.23
CA VAL A 337 -19.19 -15.73 -13.99
C VAL A 337 -18.16 -15.50 -12.88
N MET A 338 -17.45 -14.37 -12.90
CA MET A 338 -16.49 -14.05 -11.84
C MET A 338 -17.18 -13.87 -10.48
N ALA A 339 -18.34 -13.19 -10.45
CA ALA A 339 -19.14 -13.09 -9.22
C ALA A 339 -19.53 -14.47 -8.68
N GLU A 340 -19.99 -15.37 -9.55
CA GLU A 340 -20.34 -16.74 -9.18
C GLU A 340 -19.12 -17.50 -8.62
N LEU A 341 -17.98 -17.45 -9.32
CA LEU A 341 -16.77 -18.20 -8.94
C LEU A 341 -16.12 -17.69 -7.64
N VAL A 342 -16.17 -16.38 -7.39
CA VAL A 342 -15.46 -15.75 -6.24
C VAL A 342 -16.38 -15.47 -5.06
N MET A 343 -17.66 -15.21 -5.31
CA MET A 343 -18.63 -14.84 -4.27
C MET A 343 -19.69 -15.93 -4.03
N GLY A 344 -19.90 -16.85 -4.96
CA GLY A 344 -20.85 -17.96 -4.81
C GLY A 344 -22.25 -17.48 -4.39
N ALA A 345 -22.77 -18.09 -3.32
CA ALA A 345 -24.09 -17.75 -2.76
C ALA A 345 -24.19 -16.35 -2.13
N ASP A 346 -23.05 -15.67 -1.92
CA ASP A 346 -23.02 -14.31 -1.38
C ASP A 346 -23.09 -13.21 -2.45
N ALA A 347 -23.12 -13.59 -3.74
CA ALA A 347 -23.34 -12.64 -4.82
C ALA A 347 -24.70 -11.92 -4.65
N GLY A 348 -24.66 -10.59 -4.66
CA GLY A 348 -25.84 -9.74 -4.51
C GLY A 348 -26.35 -9.52 -3.08
N ARG A 349 -25.53 -9.80 -2.06
CA ARG A 349 -25.82 -9.43 -0.66
C ARG A 349 -25.15 -8.10 -0.29
N PRO A 350 -25.91 -7.01 -0.08
CA PRO A 350 -25.36 -5.68 0.20
C PRO A 350 -24.73 -5.57 1.59
N ASP A 351 -25.09 -6.44 2.53
CA ASP A 351 -24.59 -6.46 3.92
C ASP A 351 -23.32 -7.29 4.10
N ARG A 352 -22.70 -7.74 3.00
CA ARG A 352 -21.43 -8.45 3.09
C ARG A 352 -20.41 -7.51 3.70
N THR A 353 -19.89 -7.88 4.88
CA THR A 353 -18.66 -7.29 5.39
C THR A 353 -17.57 -7.62 4.38
N ILE A 354 -17.15 -6.62 3.62
CA ILE A 354 -16.02 -6.74 2.70
C ILE A 354 -14.77 -6.74 3.57
N SER A 355 -14.51 -7.88 4.21
CA SER A 355 -13.35 -8.09 5.06
C SER A 355 -12.10 -8.06 4.17
N ILE A 356 -11.33 -6.98 4.27
CA ILE A 356 -9.87 -7.09 4.27
C ILE A 356 -9.58 -8.06 5.42
N PRO A 357 -8.70 -9.08 5.27
CA PRO A 357 -8.37 -9.97 6.39
C PRO A 357 -8.26 -9.13 7.65
N ASP A 358 -9.11 -9.42 8.64
CA ASP A 358 -9.21 -8.57 9.81
C ASP A 358 -7.79 -8.36 10.35
N ALA A 359 -7.44 -7.11 10.63
CA ALA A 359 -6.30 -6.84 11.48
C ALA A 359 -6.41 -7.79 12.68
N PRO A 360 -5.37 -8.57 13.03
CA PRO A 360 -5.35 -9.10 14.39
C PRO A 360 -5.66 -7.90 15.29
N ALA A 361 -6.63 -8.08 16.19
CA ALA A 361 -7.21 -7.02 17.02
C ALA A 361 -6.16 -5.95 17.32
N PRO A 362 -6.46 -4.65 17.13
CA PRO A 362 -5.48 -3.59 17.13
C PRO A 362 -4.48 -3.86 18.24
N ALA A 363 -3.20 -4.04 17.87
CA ALA A 363 -2.16 -4.23 18.86
C ALA A 363 -2.37 -3.13 19.91
N PRO A 364 -2.46 -3.50 21.21
CA PRO A 364 -2.87 -2.57 22.24
C PRO A 364 -2.00 -1.30 22.15
N ALA A 365 -2.62 -0.15 22.42
CA ALA A 365 -2.07 1.19 22.25
C ALA A 365 -0.56 1.29 22.52
N GLY A 366 0.26 1.33 21.47
CA GLY A 366 1.71 1.45 21.58
C GLY A 366 2.37 0.34 22.44
N PRO A 367 3.70 0.41 22.63
CA PRO A 367 4.37 -0.48 23.56
C PRO A 367 3.91 -0.15 24.99
N THR A 368 3.15 -1.05 25.61
CA THR A 368 2.85 -1.05 27.05
C THR A 368 4.06 -1.54 27.86
N PRO A 369 4.17 -1.24 29.17
CA PRO A 369 5.19 -1.85 30.02
C PRO A 369 5.21 -3.38 29.94
N ALA A 370 4.04 -4.03 29.99
CA ALA A 370 3.93 -5.48 29.88
C ALA A 370 4.54 -6.02 28.57
N SER A 371 4.22 -5.41 27.43
CA SER A 371 4.77 -5.85 26.14
C SER A 371 6.29 -5.63 26.02
N ILE A 372 6.85 -4.63 26.72
CA ILE A 372 8.30 -4.41 26.79
C ILE A 372 8.96 -5.56 27.57
N PHE A 373 8.40 -5.96 28.72
CA PHE A 373 8.95 -7.07 29.50
C PHE A 373 8.80 -8.43 28.82
N GLU A 374 7.71 -8.65 28.06
CA GLU A 374 7.58 -9.84 27.21
C GLU A 374 8.68 -9.91 26.13
N ARG A 375 9.01 -8.77 25.49
CA ARG A 375 10.12 -8.71 24.53
C ARG A 375 11.48 -8.97 25.20
N MET A 376 11.69 -8.46 26.41
CA MET A 376 12.89 -8.80 27.19
C MET A 376 12.97 -10.30 27.47
N ALA A 377 11.86 -10.93 27.88
CA ALA A 377 11.80 -12.38 28.11
C ALA A 377 12.18 -13.17 26.86
N ALA A 378 11.61 -12.81 25.70
CA ALA A 378 11.92 -13.42 24.41
C ALA A 378 13.40 -13.23 24.02
N ARG A 379 13.97 -12.05 24.28
CA ARG A 379 15.39 -11.76 24.02
C ARG A 379 16.32 -12.58 24.89
N VAL A 380 16.00 -12.73 26.18
CA VAL A 380 16.76 -13.57 27.12
C VAL A 380 16.71 -15.04 26.68
N ALA A 381 15.56 -15.53 26.22
CA ALA A 381 15.42 -16.88 25.69
C ALA A 381 16.21 -17.10 24.39
N ALA A 382 16.31 -16.07 23.53
CA ALA A 382 17.00 -16.15 22.24
C ALA A 382 18.53 -16.01 22.32
N ASP A 383 19.08 -15.42 23.38
CA ASP A 383 20.54 -15.30 23.61
C ASP A 383 20.92 -15.85 25.00
N PRO A 384 21.24 -17.16 25.08
CA PRO A 384 21.67 -17.80 26.33
C PRO A 384 22.95 -17.22 26.96
N THR A 385 23.70 -16.37 26.24
CA THR A 385 24.91 -15.72 26.77
C THR A 385 24.60 -14.42 27.53
N LEU A 386 23.39 -13.88 27.36
CA LEU A 386 22.97 -12.59 27.90
C LEU A 386 22.89 -12.56 29.43
N PRO A 387 22.33 -13.58 30.13
CA PRO A 387 22.30 -13.62 31.60
C PRO A 387 23.69 -13.50 32.22
N ALA A 388 24.65 -14.28 31.72
CA ALA A 388 26.02 -14.27 32.23
C ALA A 388 26.75 -12.93 32.03
N LYS A 389 26.46 -12.21 30.94
CA LYS A 389 27.02 -10.87 30.67
C LYS A 389 26.45 -9.80 31.61
N VAL A 390 25.16 -9.86 31.91
CA VAL A 390 24.49 -8.85 32.73
C VAL A 390 24.72 -9.13 34.23
N ASN A 391 24.46 -10.37 34.66
CA ASN A 391 24.67 -10.92 36.01
C ASN A 391 24.14 -10.01 37.13
N ALA A 392 22.86 -9.65 37.07
CA ALA A 392 22.20 -8.78 38.03
C ALA A 392 20.67 -9.02 38.05
N ILE A 393 20.03 -8.70 39.17
CA ILE A 393 18.57 -8.69 39.34
C ILE A 393 18.09 -7.25 39.31
N PHE A 394 17.24 -6.92 38.35
CA PHE A 394 16.58 -5.62 38.26
C PHE A 394 15.13 -5.73 38.69
N GLN A 395 14.68 -4.79 39.51
CA GLN A 395 13.26 -4.56 39.77
C GLN A 395 12.83 -3.25 39.12
N PHE A 396 11.65 -3.25 38.53
CA PHE A 396 10.99 -2.07 37.98
C PHE A 396 9.70 -1.85 38.73
N ASP A 397 9.52 -0.66 39.27
CA ASP A 397 8.29 -0.23 39.96
C ASP A 397 7.70 0.94 39.19
N LEU A 398 6.67 0.66 38.38
CA LEU A 398 6.09 1.63 37.45
C LEU A 398 4.75 2.16 37.96
N THR A 399 4.54 3.47 37.79
CA THR A 399 3.29 4.15 38.18
C THR A 399 2.55 4.71 36.95
N GLY A 400 1.22 4.69 36.94
CA GLY A 400 0.41 5.08 35.77
C GLY A 400 -0.86 4.25 35.62
N GLU A 401 -1.49 4.30 34.45
CA GLU A 401 -2.71 3.54 34.13
C GLU A 401 -2.43 2.02 34.03
N GLN A 402 -1.23 1.63 33.60
CA GLN A 402 -0.70 0.26 33.52
C GLN A 402 0.47 0.08 34.51
N SER A 403 0.30 0.62 35.72
CA SER A 403 1.23 0.44 36.84
C SER A 403 1.48 -1.03 37.17
N GLY A 404 2.64 -1.33 37.76
CA GLY A 404 3.00 -2.67 38.19
C GLY A 404 4.46 -2.79 38.57
N SER A 405 4.83 -3.96 39.09
CA SER A 405 6.21 -4.32 39.35
C SER A 405 6.65 -5.47 38.46
N TRP A 406 7.88 -5.40 37.95
CA TRP A 406 8.50 -6.45 37.15
C TRP A 406 9.91 -6.72 37.64
N VAL A 407 10.34 -7.97 37.50
CA VAL A 407 11.69 -8.42 37.82
C VAL A 407 12.34 -8.99 36.57
N VAL A 408 13.54 -8.51 36.27
CA VAL A 408 14.44 -9.07 35.27
C VAL A 408 15.62 -9.67 36.02
N ASP A 409 15.56 -10.99 36.23
CA ASP A 409 16.54 -11.76 36.98
C ASP A 409 17.56 -12.37 36.01
N MET A 410 18.72 -11.74 35.89
CA MET A 410 19.80 -12.22 35.04
C MET A 410 20.83 -13.04 35.82
N LYS A 411 20.51 -13.51 37.03
CA LYS A 411 21.33 -14.48 37.76
C LYS A 411 20.90 -15.89 37.36
N GLY A 412 21.84 -16.69 36.83
CA GLY A 412 21.55 -18.04 36.33
C GLY A 412 21.09 -18.04 34.86
N ALA A 413 19.96 -18.71 34.57
CA ALA A 413 19.48 -18.92 33.20
C ALA A 413 18.79 -17.69 32.56
N GLY A 414 18.52 -16.65 33.35
CA GLY A 414 17.77 -15.47 32.91
C GLY A 414 16.26 -15.69 32.96
N GLU A 415 15.54 -14.85 33.69
CA GLU A 415 14.09 -14.90 33.82
C GLU A 415 13.52 -13.48 33.88
N VAL A 416 12.36 -13.26 33.23
CA VAL A 416 11.58 -12.04 33.38
C VAL A 416 10.20 -12.41 33.90
N ARG A 417 9.77 -11.79 35.01
CA ARG A 417 8.50 -12.11 35.70
C ARG A 417 7.84 -10.87 36.29
N THR A 418 6.52 -10.91 36.47
CA THR A 418 5.78 -9.88 37.21
C THR A 418 5.95 -10.04 38.72
N GLY A 419 5.96 -8.94 39.47
CA GLY A 419 6.06 -8.91 40.92
C GLY A 419 7.32 -8.18 41.40
N THR A 420 7.71 -8.44 42.65
CA THR A 420 8.89 -7.84 43.29
C THR A 420 9.97 -8.89 43.56
N ALA A 421 11.22 -8.45 43.63
CA ALA A 421 12.35 -9.27 44.02
C ALA A 421 12.62 -9.09 45.52
N ALA A 422 13.01 -10.16 46.22
CA ALA A 422 13.37 -10.06 47.63
C ALA A 422 14.64 -9.21 47.87
N ASN A 423 15.63 -9.31 46.97
CA ASN A 423 16.89 -8.59 47.04
C ASN A 423 17.35 -8.15 45.62
N PRO A 424 16.73 -7.12 45.02
CA PRO A 424 17.18 -6.60 43.73
C PRO A 424 18.54 -5.91 43.86
N ASP A 425 19.43 -6.11 42.88
CA ASP A 425 20.70 -5.38 42.80
C ASP A 425 20.50 -3.92 42.38
N CYS A 426 19.40 -3.66 41.66
CA CYS A 426 18.98 -2.35 41.20
C CYS A 426 17.44 -2.28 41.08
N THR A 427 16.84 -1.26 41.68
CA THR A 427 15.41 -0.95 41.54
C THR A 427 15.22 0.36 40.80
N ILE A 428 14.39 0.32 39.76
CA ILE A 428 14.06 1.43 38.88
C ILE A 428 12.61 1.84 39.10
N ALA A 429 12.39 3.07 39.55
CA ALA A 429 11.06 3.62 39.76
C ALA A 429 10.83 4.84 38.86
N MET A 430 9.77 4.79 38.05
CA MET A 430 9.38 5.87 37.12
C MET A 430 7.92 5.74 36.67
N SER A 431 7.40 6.75 35.97
CA SER A 431 6.07 6.62 35.34
C SER A 431 6.14 5.62 34.18
N GLU A 432 5.04 4.93 33.91
CA GLU A 432 4.94 4.02 32.76
C GLU A 432 5.22 4.74 31.44
N ALA A 433 4.78 5.98 31.29
CA ALA A 433 4.94 6.74 30.06
C ALA A 433 6.42 7.08 29.82
N ASP A 434 7.14 7.46 30.89
CA ASP A 434 8.58 7.68 30.82
C ASP A 434 9.35 6.37 30.61
N PHE A 435 8.90 5.24 31.20
CA PHE A 435 9.49 3.92 30.96
C PHE A 435 9.35 3.50 29.50
N VAL A 436 8.16 3.63 28.93
CA VAL A 436 7.90 3.35 27.52
C VAL A 436 8.73 4.27 26.62
N ALA A 437 8.81 5.56 26.93
CA ALA A 437 9.66 6.50 26.18
C ALA A 437 11.16 6.14 26.28
N LEU A 438 11.64 5.68 27.43
CA LEU A 438 13.03 5.26 27.64
C LEU A 438 13.33 3.97 26.86
N ALA A 439 12.47 2.96 26.95
CA ALA A 439 12.60 1.70 26.23
C ALA A 439 12.58 1.89 24.70
N MET A 440 11.84 2.89 24.21
CA MET A 440 11.75 3.24 22.79
C MET A 440 12.86 4.20 22.32
N GLY A 441 13.84 4.54 23.17
CA GLY A 441 14.93 5.47 22.84
C GLY A 441 14.51 6.94 22.69
N LYS A 442 13.27 7.29 23.06
CA LYS A 442 12.71 8.65 23.00
C LYS A 442 13.04 9.49 24.23
N LEU A 443 13.43 8.85 25.34
CA LEU A 443 13.86 9.51 26.58
C LEU A 443 15.28 9.08 26.94
N ASN A 444 16.18 10.06 27.07
CA ASN A 444 17.55 9.81 27.48
C ASN A 444 17.62 9.43 28.98
N PRO A 445 18.24 8.28 29.36
CA PRO A 445 18.29 7.84 30.76
C PRO A 445 18.96 8.82 31.72
N MET A 446 20.02 9.51 31.29
CA MET A 446 20.72 10.50 32.13
C MET A 446 19.86 11.74 32.37
N ALA A 447 19.14 12.19 31.33
CA ALA A 447 18.20 13.30 31.45
C ALA A 447 16.98 12.94 32.33
N ALA A 448 16.49 11.70 32.24
CA ALA A 448 15.41 11.21 33.10
C ALA A 448 15.84 11.16 34.58
N PHE A 449 17.07 10.73 34.86
CA PHE A 449 17.61 10.68 36.22
C PHE A 449 17.83 12.10 36.79
N SER A 450 18.47 13.00 36.04
CA SER A 450 18.76 14.37 36.50
C SER A 450 17.51 15.22 36.69
N SER A 451 16.44 14.97 35.93
CA SER A 451 15.13 15.63 36.08
C SER A 451 14.24 15.01 37.16
N GLY A 452 14.68 13.93 37.81
CA GLY A 452 13.92 13.24 38.87
C GLY A 452 12.80 12.32 38.36
N LYS A 453 12.65 12.14 37.04
CA LYS A 453 11.67 11.24 36.41
C LYS A 453 12.03 9.76 36.55
N LEU A 454 13.33 9.46 36.65
CA LEU A 454 13.89 8.14 36.87
C LEU A 454 14.55 8.12 38.25
N LYS A 455 14.06 7.28 39.16
CA LYS A 455 14.70 7.02 40.44
C LYS A 455 15.35 5.64 40.40
N ILE A 456 16.63 5.60 40.76
CA ILE A 456 17.39 4.35 40.87
C ILE A 456 17.79 4.16 42.33
N THR A 457 17.50 2.99 42.89
CA THR A 457 17.98 2.55 44.21
C THR A 457 18.76 1.25 44.04
N GLY A 458 19.77 1.02 44.90
CA GLY A 458 20.75 -0.05 44.69
C GLY A 458 22.01 0.47 43.97
N ASN A 459 22.69 -0.36 43.18
CA ASN A 459 23.95 0.01 42.52
C ASN A 459 23.70 0.73 41.17
N PRO A 460 24.00 2.04 41.03
CA PRO A 460 23.72 2.80 39.81
C PRO A 460 24.53 2.34 38.59
N MET A 461 25.72 1.75 38.80
CA MET A 461 26.54 1.19 37.70
C MET A 461 25.88 -0.03 37.09
N THR A 462 25.08 -0.77 37.87
CA THR A 462 24.32 -1.92 37.39
C THR A 462 23.22 -1.48 36.41
N ALA A 463 22.64 -0.30 36.60
CA ALA A 463 21.61 0.25 35.71
C ALA A 463 22.12 0.51 34.28
N MET A 464 23.43 0.74 34.08
CA MET A 464 23.99 0.93 32.74
C MET A 464 23.97 -0.36 31.90
N LYS A 465 23.98 -1.54 32.55
CA LYS A 465 23.94 -2.83 31.86
C LYS A 465 22.58 -3.14 31.22
N LEU A 466 21.53 -2.39 31.60
CA LEU A 466 20.18 -2.54 31.04
C LEU A 466 20.07 -2.15 29.58
N GLN A 467 20.95 -1.29 29.05
CA GLN A 467 20.89 -0.88 27.64
C GLN A 467 20.96 -2.08 26.69
N GLY A 468 21.70 -3.13 27.05
CA GLY A 468 21.78 -4.36 26.26
C GLY A 468 20.51 -5.22 26.28
N LEU A 469 19.54 -4.91 27.14
CA LEU A 469 18.24 -5.61 27.27
C LEU A 469 17.11 -4.93 26.49
N PHE A 470 17.29 -3.66 26.09
CA PHE A 470 16.32 -2.90 25.30
C PHE A 470 16.62 -2.85 23.79
N ALA A 471 17.78 -3.38 23.37
CA ALA A 471 18.29 -3.34 22.00
C ALA A 471 17.77 -4.47 21.10
#